data_AF-A0A973QY90-F1
#
_entry.id   AF-A0A973QY90-F1
#
_cell.length_a   1.000
_cell.length_b   1.000
_cell.length_c   1.000
_cell.angle_alpha   90.00
_cell.angle_beta   90.00
_cell.angle_gamma   90.00
#
_symmetry.space_group_name_H-M   'P 1'
#
loop_
_entity.id
_entity.type
_entity.pdbx_description
1 polymer ?
#
loop_
_entity_poly.entity_id
_entity_poly.type
_entity_poly.pdbx_seq_one_letter_code
_entity_poly.pdbx_strand_id
1 'polypeptide(L)'
;MADERSTSFGAQLRGYRRRAGLNQRELAERAGLGVTTVRDLEQGRTRQPQPPSVRALATALGLDGREAAALHDAAVVEEPAREYAADAEQQGMVRIGLLGPLTLHRGPAEVALGRGGRRLVLARLALSANATVPVHELVDLLWGDHPPADAHQLLQTYVSRLRSALDPARSGRPTGPAVRLGPGGYQLVLSEQQLDVTEFRGLAGAARRVDAP
;
A
#
# COMPACT_ATOMS: atom_id res chain seq x y z
N MET A 1 -16.90 -24.42 32.16
CA MET A 1 -17.24 -23.27 31.31
C MET A 1 -16.10 -23.06 30.32
N ALA A 2 -16.18 -23.73 29.18
CA ALA A 2 -15.34 -23.59 27.98
C ALA A 2 -16.35 -23.68 26.82
N ASP A 3 -16.29 -22.99 25.70
CA ASP A 3 -15.17 -22.54 24.89
C ASP A 3 -15.75 -21.48 23.95
N GLU A 4 -15.25 -20.23 24.01
CA GLU A 4 -15.55 -19.21 23.00
C GLU A 4 -14.89 -19.67 21.69
N ARG A 5 -15.67 -20.40 20.90
CA ARG A 5 -15.33 -20.89 19.56
C ARG A 5 -14.51 -19.83 18.81
N SER A 6 -13.22 -20.11 18.66
CA SER A 6 -12.27 -19.21 18.01
C SER A 6 -12.73 -18.90 16.58
N THR A 7 -13.13 -17.65 16.36
CA THR A 7 -13.77 -17.18 15.12
C THR A 7 -12.79 -16.85 14.00
N SER A 8 -11.48 -16.80 14.27
CA SER A 8 -10.49 -16.42 13.26
C SER A 8 -10.10 -17.60 12.36
N PHE A 9 -9.88 -17.30 11.07
CA PHE A 9 -9.46 -18.28 10.07
C PHE A 9 -8.24 -19.10 10.51
N GLY A 10 -7.20 -18.41 11.02
CA GLY A 10 -5.96 -19.08 11.44
C GLY A 10 -6.15 -20.04 12.61
N ALA A 11 -7.05 -19.72 13.54
CA ALA A 11 -7.37 -20.60 14.66
C ALA A 11 -8.17 -21.82 14.22
N GLN A 12 -9.15 -21.65 13.32
CA GLN A 12 -9.90 -22.76 12.73
C GLN A 12 -8.99 -23.69 11.91
N LEU A 13 -8.14 -23.12 11.06
CA LEU A 13 -7.16 -23.89 10.27
C LEU A 13 -6.25 -24.73 11.18
N ARG A 14 -5.73 -24.12 12.25
CA ARG A 14 -4.90 -24.80 13.25
C ARG A 14 -5.68 -25.89 13.99
N GLY A 15 -6.95 -25.65 14.32
CA GLY A 15 -7.84 -26.62 14.95
C GLY A 15 -8.06 -27.84 14.07
N TYR A 16 -8.46 -27.63 12.82
CA TYR A 16 -8.66 -28.70 11.85
C TYR A 16 -7.38 -29.49 11.58
N ARG A 17 -6.25 -28.81 11.41
CA ARG A 17 -4.95 -29.48 11.22
C ARG A 17 -4.60 -30.40 12.39
N ARG A 18 -4.76 -29.92 13.62
CA ARG A 18 -4.48 -30.71 14.84
C ARG A 18 -5.40 -31.91 14.95
N ARG A 19 -6.69 -31.75 14.62
CA ARG A 19 -7.67 -32.85 14.60
C ARG A 19 -7.33 -33.90 13.54
N ALA A 20 -6.80 -33.48 12.40
CA ALA A 20 -6.31 -34.37 11.34
C ALA A 20 -4.96 -35.04 11.67
N GLY A 21 -4.35 -34.73 12.84
CA GLY A 21 -3.06 -35.29 13.25
C GLY A 21 -1.86 -34.76 12.46
N LEU A 22 -2.03 -33.68 11.69
CA LEU A 22 -0.99 -33.16 10.79
C LEU A 22 -0.14 -32.09 11.47
N ASN A 23 1.15 -32.08 11.17
CA ASN A 23 2.01 -30.92 11.42
C ASN A 23 1.92 -29.90 10.26
N GLN A 24 2.46 -28.68 10.47
CA GLN A 24 2.37 -27.61 9.46
C GLN A 24 3.00 -28.00 8.11
N ARG A 25 4.07 -28.81 8.14
CA ARG A 25 4.79 -29.27 6.95
C ARG A 25 3.98 -30.31 6.18
N GLU A 26 3.39 -31.27 6.87
CA GLU A 26 2.54 -32.30 6.27
C GLU A 26 1.28 -31.70 5.63
N LEU A 27 0.67 -30.71 6.29
CA LEU A 27 -0.45 -29.98 5.70
C LEU A 27 -0.01 -29.20 4.45
N ALA A 28 1.13 -28.52 4.52
CA ALA A 28 1.67 -27.77 3.39
C ALA A 28 1.95 -28.69 2.18
N GLU A 29 2.57 -29.84 2.41
CA GLU A 29 2.85 -30.84 1.38
C GLU A 29 1.57 -31.38 0.74
N ARG A 30 0.57 -31.77 1.55
CA ARG A 30 -0.73 -32.25 1.04
C ARG A 30 -1.52 -31.18 0.30
N ALA A 31 -1.38 -29.92 0.68
CA ALA A 31 -2.08 -28.79 0.05
C ALA A 31 -1.31 -28.20 -1.15
N GLY A 32 -0.08 -28.64 -1.43
CA GLY A 32 0.78 -28.04 -2.46
C GLY A 32 1.22 -26.61 -2.14
N LEU A 33 1.34 -26.26 -0.85
CA LEU A 33 1.69 -24.93 -0.35
C LEU A 33 3.06 -24.94 0.35
N GLY A 34 3.63 -23.75 0.57
CA GLY A 34 4.83 -23.59 1.39
C GLY A 34 4.54 -23.74 2.89
N VAL A 35 5.48 -24.31 3.66
CA VAL A 35 5.36 -24.44 5.12
C VAL A 35 5.25 -23.07 5.79
N THR A 36 5.97 -22.06 5.28
CA THR A 36 5.86 -20.65 5.70
C THR A 36 4.47 -20.10 5.43
N THR A 37 3.87 -20.39 4.27
CA THR A 37 2.50 -19.99 3.95
C THR A 37 1.49 -20.54 4.95
N VAL A 38 1.56 -21.83 5.28
CA VAL A 38 0.67 -22.45 6.28
C VAL A 38 0.89 -21.83 7.66
N ARG A 39 2.14 -21.58 8.04
CA ARG A 39 2.48 -20.93 9.31
C ARG A 39 1.92 -19.50 9.40
N ASP A 40 2.10 -18.69 8.37
CA ASP A 40 1.64 -17.30 8.35
C ASP A 40 0.11 -17.21 8.34
N LEU A 41 -0.56 -18.18 7.71
CA LEU A 41 -2.02 -18.34 7.75
C LEU A 41 -2.53 -18.69 9.16
N GLU A 42 -1.91 -19.66 9.83
CA GLU A 42 -2.29 -20.03 11.20
C GLU A 42 -2.03 -18.93 12.23
N GLN A 43 -1.05 -18.07 11.97
CA GLN A 43 -0.69 -16.94 12.85
C GLN A 43 -1.46 -15.66 12.51
N GLY A 44 -2.34 -15.67 11.51
CA GLY A 44 -3.08 -14.48 11.08
C GLY A 44 -2.21 -13.38 10.47
N ARG A 45 -0.96 -13.71 10.07
CA ARG A 45 -0.07 -12.77 9.37
C ARG A 45 -0.52 -12.58 7.92
N THR A 46 -1.11 -13.62 7.34
CA THR A 46 -1.78 -13.56 6.04
C THR A 46 -3.27 -13.34 6.26
N ARG A 47 -3.70 -12.08 6.08
CA ARG A 47 -5.09 -11.62 6.29
C ARG A 47 -6.05 -11.96 5.13
N GLN A 48 -5.50 -12.37 3.99
CA GLN A 48 -6.30 -12.74 2.81
C GLN A 48 -5.69 -13.97 2.10
N PRO A 49 -6.03 -15.18 2.55
CA PRO A 49 -5.71 -16.38 1.79
C PRO A 49 -6.49 -16.38 0.47
N GLN A 50 -5.80 -16.74 -0.62
CA GLN A 50 -6.44 -16.85 -1.93
C GLN A 50 -7.48 -18.00 -1.92
N PRO A 51 -8.67 -17.84 -2.53
CA PRO A 51 -9.71 -18.88 -2.54
C PRO A 51 -9.25 -20.26 -3.05
N PRO A 52 -8.36 -20.36 -4.07
CA PRO A 52 -7.74 -21.62 -4.45
C PRO A 52 -6.93 -22.28 -3.33
N SER A 53 -6.21 -21.49 -2.52
CA SER A 53 -5.41 -21.99 -1.39
C SER A 53 -6.28 -22.47 -0.23
N VAL A 54 -7.40 -21.77 0.07
CA VAL A 54 -8.37 -22.22 1.09
C VAL A 54 -9.00 -23.55 0.68
N ARG A 55 -9.39 -23.69 -0.59
CA ARG A 55 -9.91 -24.96 -1.12
C ARG A 55 -8.88 -26.07 -1.06
N ALA A 56 -7.62 -25.80 -1.43
CA ALA A 56 -6.55 -26.80 -1.36
C ALA A 56 -6.30 -27.26 0.10
N LEU A 57 -6.33 -26.35 1.06
CA LEU A 57 -6.23 -26.68 2.49
C LEU A 57 -7.43 -27.51 2.97
N ALA A 58 -8.65 -27.14 2.60
CA ALA A 58 -9.86 -27.89 2.96
C ALA A 58 -9.82 -29.33 2.41
N THR A 59 -9.39 -29.50 1.15
CA THR A 59 -9.18 -30.81 0.54
C THR A 59 -8.10 -31.61 1.27
N ALA A 60 -6.94 -30.99 1.57
CA ALA A 60 -5.83 -31.65 2.25
C ALA A 60 -6.17 -32.09 3.69
N LEU A 61 -7.08 -31.36 4.34
CA LEU A 61 -7.60 -31.65 5.67
C LEU A 61 -8.75 -32.67 5.67
N GLY A 62 -9.30 -33.01 4.51
CA GLY A 62 -10.46 -33.90 4.39
C GLY A 62 -11.72 -33.32 5.03
N LEU A 63 -11.90 -31.99 4.96
CA LEU A 63 -13.06 -31.33 5.54
C LEU A 63 -14.34 -31.70 4.79
N ASP A 64 -15.43 -31.90 5.55
CA ASP A 64 -16.76 -32.07 4.95
C ASP A 64 -17.29 -30.74 4.39
N GLY A 65 -18.42 -30.77 3.68
CA GLY A 65 -18.98 -29.57 3.06
C GLY A 65 -19.34 -28.45 4.04
N ARG A 66 -19.69 -28.77 5.29
CA ARG A 66 -20.02 -27.77 6.31
C ARG A 66 -18.76 -27.18 6.94
N GLU A 67 -17.74 -28.01 7.18
CA GLU A 67 -16.45 -27.59 7.72
C GLU A 67 -15.63 -26.79 6.71
N ALA A 68 -15.68 -27.18 5.43
CA ALA A 68 -15.09 -26.42 4.34
C ALA A 68 -15.79 -25.08 4.15
N ALA A 69 -17.12 -25.05 4.24
CA ALA A 69 -17.89 -23.81 4.25
C ALA A 69 -17.54 -22.93 5.45
N ALA A 70 -17.43 -23.48 6.67
CA ALA A 70 -17.05 -22.73 7.85
C ALA A 70 -15.63 -22.14 7.75
N LEU A 71 -14.66 -22.90 7.23
CA LEU A 71 -13.29 -22.42 7.02
C LEU A 71 -13.24 -21.33 5.94
N HIS A 72 -14.01 -21.49 4.85
CA HIS A 72 -14.16 -20.48 3.81
C HIS A 72 -14.84 -19.23 4.36
N ASP A 73 -15.95 -19.40 5.08
CA ASP A 73 -16.66 -18.31 5.72
C ASP A 73 -15.81 -17.65 6.78
N ALA A 74 -14.90 -18.32 7.50
CA ALA A 74 -13.94 -17.63 8.37
C ALA A 74 -12.86 -16.86 7.59
N ALA A 75 -12.48 -17.35 6.41
CA ALA A 75 -11.59 -16.62 5.50
C ALA A 75 -12.29 -15.39 4.88
N VAL A 76 -13.62 -15.43 4.78
CA VAL A 76 -14.46 -14.34 4.27
C VAL A 76 -14.97 -13.43 5.39
N VAL A 77 -15.32 -13.92 6.57
CA VAL A 77 -15.93 -13.15 7.68
C VAL A 77 -14.87 -12.35 8.47
N GLU A 78 -13.58 -12.44 8.11
CA GLU A 78 -12.63 -11.33 8.36
C GLU A 78 -13.00 -10.03 7.59
N GLU A 79 -14.14 -10.00 6.88
CA GLU A 79 -14.79 -8.84 6.25
C GLU A 79 -15.32 -7.67 7.13
N PRO A 80 -15.14 -7.52 8.47
CA PRO A 80 -15.18 -6.19 9.08
C PRO A 80 -13.85 -5.45 8.89
N ALA A 81 -12.78 -6.14 8.47
CA ALA A 81 -11.47 -5.55 8.28
C ALA A 81 -11.28 -4.87 6.91
N ARG A 82 -12.20 -4.93 5.94
CA ARG A 82 -12.07 -4.10 4.72
C ARG A 82 -12.29 -2.62 5.02
N GLU A 83 -13.19 -2.29 5.95
CA GLU A 83 -13.38 -0.91 6.42
C GLU A 83 -12.19 -0.49 7.30
N TYR A 84 -11.71 -1.36 8.21
CA TYR A 84 -10.60 -1.06 9.11
C TYR A 84 -9.19 -1.20 8.49
N ALA A 85 -9.02 -2.00 7.43
CA ALA A 85 -7.76 -2.12 6.68
C ALA A 85 -7.71 -1.10 5.54
N ALA A 86 -8.84 -0.71 4.93
CA ALA A 86 -8.87 0.53 4.15
C ALA A 86 -8.52 1.70 5.05
N ASP A 87 -9.05 1.77 6.28
CA ASP A 87 -8.65 2.79 7.25
C ASP A 87 -7.18 2.68 7.66
N ALA A 88 -6.63 1.47 7.90
CA ALA A 88 -5.22 1.31 8.26
C ALA A 88 -4.27 1.58 7.06
N GLU A 89 -4.67 1.21 5.84
CA GLU A 89 -3.96 1.53 4.60
C GLU A 89 -4.05 3.03 4.30
N GLN A 90 -5.21 3.68 4.50
CA GLN A 90 -5.37 5.14 4.45
C GLN A 90 -4.52 5.83 5.53
N GLN A 91 -4.47 5.28 6.75
CA GLN A 91 -3.71 5.82 7.88
C GLN A 91 -2.19 5.73 7.66
N GLY A 92 -1.72 4.79 6.85
CA GLY A 92 -0.34 4.70 6.39
C GLY A 92 -0.07 5.40 5.04
N MET A 93 -1.11 5.69 4.26
CA MET A 93 -1.00 6.26 2.93
C MET A 93 -0.49 7.69 3.00
N VAL A 94 0.45 7.97 2.10
CA VAL A 94 1.01 9.30 1.94
C VAL A 94 0.25 10.05 0.84
N ARG A 95 -0.26 11.24 1.17
CA ARG A 95 -1.06 12.10 0.29
C ARG A 95 -0.43 13.48 0.16
N ILE A 96 -0.46 14.04 -1.04
CA ILE A 96 0.04 15.37 -1.37
C ILE A 96 -1.15 16.30 -1.61
N GLY A 97 -1.15 17.46 -0.94
CA GLY A 97 -2.13 18.52 -1.16
C GLY A 97 -1.53 19.67 -1.99
N LEU A 98 -2.18 20.05 -3.09
CA LEU A 98 -1.84 21.21 -3.93
C LEU A 98 -2.97 22.24 -4.02
N LEU A 99 -4.21 21.89 -3.65
CA LEU A 99 -5.37 22.79 -3.66
C LEU A 99 -5.35 23.71 -2.43
N GLY A 100 -4.27 24.46 -2.27
CA GLY A 100 -3.95 25.25 -1.09
C GLY A 100 -2.43 25.31 -0.87
N PRO A 101 -1.97 25.60 0.35
CA PRO A 101 -0.56 25.44 0.70
C PRO A 101 -0.10 24.00 0.42
N LEU A 102 1.10 23.82 -0.15
CA LEU A 102 1.64 22.48 -0.38
C LEU A 102 1.77 21.73 0.94
N THR A 103 1.01 20.64 1.11
CA THR A 103 1.04 19.76 2.28
C THR A 103 1.44 18.35 1.88
N LEU A 104 1.99 17.62 2.86
CA LEU A 104 2.24 16.18 2.76
C LEU A 104 1.65 15.54 4.01
N HIS A 105 0.72 14.63 3.84
CA HIS A 105 0.10 13.90 4.94
C HIS A 105 0.47 12.43 4.89
N ARG A 106 0.63 11.80 6.04
CA ARG A 106 0.65 10.34 6.21
C ARG A 106 -0.53 9.97 7.12
N GLY A 107 -1.57 9.41 6.53
CA GLY A 107 -2.86 9.29 7.21
C GLY A 107 -3.31 10.66 7.76
N PRO A 108 -3.64 10.77 9.06
CA PRO A 108 -4.06 12.03 9.66
C PRO A 108 -2.89 12.99 9.98
N ALA A 109 -1.64 12.53 9.98
CA ALA A 109 -0.49 13.33 10.43
C ALA A 109 0.15 14.11 9.28
N GLU A 110 0.41 15.40 9.46
CA GLU A 110 1.20 16.19 8.52
C GLU A 110 2.70 15.87 8.65
N VAL A 111 3.36 15.61 7.52
CA VAL A 111 4.78 15.32 7.40
C VAL A 111 5.51 16.60 6.98
N ALA A 112 6.44 17.05 7.81
CA ALA A 112 7.22 18.25 7.53
C ALA A 112 8.10 18.09 6.28
N LEU A 113 7.75 18.81 5.20
CA LEU A 113 8.54 18.88 3.96
C LEU A 113 9.86 19.65 4.11
N GLY A 114 9.95 20.48 5.15
CA GLY A 114 11.10 21.34 5.45
C GLY A 114 11.23 22.55 4.50
N ARG A 115 12.46 23.07 4.36
CA ARG A 115 12.78 24.34 3.68
C ARG A 115 12.31 24.41 2.21
N GLY A 116 12.12 25.65 1.71
CA GLY A 116 11.47 25.99 0.43
C GLY A 116 11.91 25.20 -0.82
N GLY A 117 13.21 24.95 -1.01
CA GLY A 117 13.70 24.21 -2.19
C GLY A 117 13.12 22.78 -2.32
N ARG A 118 12.93 22.07 -1.20
CA ARG A 118 12.29 20.74 -1.23
C ARG A 118 10.81 20.82 -1.61
N ARG A 119 10.12 21.85 -1.11
CA ARG A 119 8.71 22.11 -1.41
C ARG A 119 8.53 22.45 -2.89
N LEU A 120 9.40 23.28 -3.47
CA LEU A 120 9.37 23.62 -4.88
C LEU A 120 9.56 22.40 -5.78
N VAL A 121 10.56 21.54 -5.49
CA VAL A 121 10.76 20.30 -6.24
C VAL A 121 9.54 19.39 -6.15
N LEU A 122 8.98 19.19 -4.96
CA LEU A 122 7.78 18.35 -4.80
C LEU A 122 6.58 18.94 -5.55
N ALA A 123 6.33 20.24 -5.44
CA ALA A 123 5.24 20.91 -6.15
C ALA A 123 5.36 20.74 -7.66
N ARG A 124 6.55 21.00 -8.22
CA ARG A 124 6.80 20.85 -9.66
C ARG A 124 6.58 19.41 -10.14
N LEU A 125 7.07 18.43 -9.39
CA LEU A 125 6.88 17.02 -9.71
C LEU A 125 5.42 16.57 -9.55
N ALA A 126 4.69 17.09 -8.57
CA ALA A 126 3.28 16.77 -8.36
C ALA A 126 2.37 17.43 -9.43
N LEU A 127 2.71 18.62 -9.91
CA LEU A 127 2.04 19.27 -11.05
C LEU A 127 2.23 18.49 -12.36
N SER A 128 3.34 17.76 -12.49
CA SER A 128 3.61 16.79 -13.55
C SER A 128 3.56 15.35 -13.04
N ALA A 129 2.58 15.04 -12.18
CA ALA A 129 2.42 13.69 -11.63
C ALA A 129 2.44 12.64 -12.74
N ASN A 130 3.19 11.57 -12.51
CA ASN A 130 3.41 10.48 -13.46
C ASN A 130 4.08 10.86 -14.79
N ALA A 131 4.62 12.08 -14.92
CA ALA A 131 5.46 12.51 -16.05
C ALA A 131 6.89 12.85 -15.61
N THR A 132 7.85 12.71 -16.52
CA THR A 132 9.25 13.02 -16.26
C THR A 132 9.48 14.54 -16.33
N VAL A 133 10.10 15.09 -15.28
CA VAL A 133 10.59 16.47 -15.24
C VAL A 133 12.11 16.46 -15.40
N PRO A 134 12.67 17.16 -16.40
CA PRO A 134 14.10 17.24 -16.61
C PRO A 134 14.88 17.84 -15.44
N VAL A 135 16.12 17.38 -15.26
CA VAL A 135 17.00 17.88 -14.19
C VAL A 135 17.29 19.37 -14.35
N HIS A 136 17.57 19.84 -15.56
CA HIS A 136 17.85 21.25 -15.82
C HIS A 136 16.66 22.13 -15.43
N GLU A 137 15.43 21.71 -15.75
CA GLU A 137 14.22 22.46 -15.38
C GLU A 137 14.07 22.58 -13.85
N LEU A 138 14.43 21.54 -13.10
CA LEU A 138 14.44 21.59 -11.64
C LEU A 138 15.55 22.48 -11.08
N VAL A 139 16.70 22.54 -11.75
CA VAL A 139 17.80 23.44 -11.40
C VAL A 139 17.38 24.89 -11.64
N ASP A 140 16.82 25.17 -12.83
CA ASP A 140 16.34 26.50 -13.22
C ASP A 140 15.22 26.97 -12.30
N LEU A 141 14.30 26.08 -11.91
CA LEU A 141 13.26 26.38 -10.93
C LEU A 141 13.82 26.78 -9.56
N LEU A 142 14.90 26.13 -9.12
CA LEU A 142 15.45 26.31 -7.78
C LEU A 142 16.37 27.54 -7.66
N TRP A 143 17.12 27.85 -8.71
CA TRP A 143 18.18 28.84 -8.65
C TRP A 143 18.15 29.87 -9.79
N GLY A 144 17.27 29.72 -10.78
CA GLY A 144 17.20 30.59 -11.95
C GLY A 144 18.54 30.67 -12.67
N ASP A 145 18.92 31.88 -13.07
CA ASP A 145 20.15 32.15 -13.82
C ASP A 145 21.44 32.01 -12.99
N HIS A 146 21.34 31.80 -11.66
CA HIS A 146 22.49 31.79 -10.75
C HIS A 146 22.59 30.47 -9.96
N PRO A 147 22.76 29.32 -10.64
CA PRO A 147 22.95 28.05 -9.95
C PRO A 147 24.28 28.02 -9.21
N PRO A 148 24.32 27.48 -7.98
CA PRO A 148 25.60 27.19 -7.32
C PRO A 148 26.37 26.14 -8.12
N ALA A 149 27.70 26.12 -7.99
CA ALA A 149 28.56 25.14 -8.67
C ALA A 149 28.10 23.68 -8.45
N ASP A 150 27.58 23.39 -7.26
CA ASP A 150 27.12 22.06 -6.85
C ASP A 150 25.59 21.86 -6.97
N ALA A 151 24.90 22.63 -7.82
CA ALA A 151 23.43 22.60 -7.96
C ALA A 151 22.86 21.18 -8.13
N HIS A 152 23.51 20.36 -8.96
CA HIS A 152 23.10 18.96 -9.18
C HIS A 152 23.16 18.13 -7.90
N GLN A 153 24.21 18.30 -7.08
CA GLN A 153 24.38 17.58 -5.82
C GLN A 153 23.38 18.06 -4.75
N LEU A 154 23.10 19.36 -4.71
CA LEU A 154 22.06 19.92 -3.85
C LEU A 154 20.66 19.41 -4.24
N LEU A 155 20.36 19.32 -5.53
CA LEU A 155 19.12 18.74 -6.03
C LEU A 155 18.98 17.26 -5.61
N GLN A 156 20.04 16.47 -5.77
CA GLN A 156 20.06 15.08 -5.29
C GLN A 156 19.80 14.99 -3.78
N THR A 157 20.35 15.92 -2.99
CA THR A 157 20.11 16.01 -1.55
C THR A 157 18.64 16.31 -1.25
N TYR A 158 18.02 17.23 -1.99
CA TYR A 158 16.60 17.54 -1.86
C TYR A 158 15.74 16.33 -2.22
N VAL A 159 16.03 15.64 -3.32
CA VAL A 159 15.31 14.43 -3.73
C VAL A 159 15.48 13.29 -2.73
N SER A 160 16.67 13.07 -2.19
CA SER A 160 16.92 12.04 -1.17
C SER A 160 16.09 12.28 0.10
N ARG A 161 16.02 13.54 0.56
CA ARG A 161 15.19 13.93 1.71
C ARG A 161 13.70 13.81 1.39
N LEU A 162 13.27 14.15 0.18
CA LEU A 162 11.90 13.95 -0.27
C LEU A 162 11.53 12.47 -0.28
N ARG A 163 12.38 11.58 -0.84
CA ARG A 163 12.17 10.13 -0.79
C ARG A 163 11.98 9.62 0.62
N SER A 164 12.80 10.10 1.55
CA SER A 164 12.70 9.74 2.97
C SER A 164 11.40 10.23 3.61
N ALA A 165 10.89 11.41 3.21
CA ALA A 165 9.62 11.93 3.70
C ALA A 165 8.42 11.15 3.13
N LEU A 166 8.49 10.74 1.87
CA LEU A 166 7.44 10.01 1.15
C LEU A 166 7.35 8.53 1.56
N ASP A 167 8.49 7.86 1.78
CA ASP A 167 8.55 6.46 2.23
C ASP A 167 9.78 6.23 3.15
N PRO A 168 9.64 6.51 4.46
CA PRO A 168 10.71 6.32 5.43
C PRO A 168 10.96 4.86 5.81
N ALA A 169 10.04 3.94 5.48
CA ALA A 169 10.08 2.57 6.01
C ALA A 169 10.59 1.54 5.00
N ARG A 170 10.65 1.84 3.68
CA ARG A 170 10.82 0.79 2.63
C ARG A 170 9.97 -0.43 2.98
N SER A 171 8.74 -0.20 3.44
CA SER A 171 7.78 -1.27 3.68
C SER A 171 7.69 -2.03 2.37
N GLY A 172 7.97 -3.34 2.37
CA GLY A 172 8.23 -4.16 1.16
C GLY A 172 7.09 -4.23 0.12
N ARG A 173 6.09 -3.35 0.21
CA ARG A 173 5.03 -3.08 -0.76
C ARG A 173 5.01 -1.55 -1.03
N PRO A 174 5.12 -1.10 -2.29
CA PRO A 174 5.16 0.32 -2.62
C PRO A 174 3.76 0.93 -2.48
N THR A 175 3.42 1.41 -1.27
CA THR A 175 2.11 1.98 -0.92
C THR A 175 2.10 3.51 -0.85
N GLY A 176 3.22 4.18 -1.16
CA GLY A 176 3.36 5.65 -1.13
C GLY A 176 3.87 6.24 -2.46
N PRO A 177 3.74 7.57 -2.65
CA PRO A 177 4.32 8.27 -3.80
C PRO A 177 5.84 8.05 -3.86
N ALA A 178 6.38 7.80 -5.04
CA ALA A 178 7.79 7.50 -5.21
C ALA A 178 8.44 8.43 -6.23
N VAL A 179 9.52 9.10 -5.83
CA VAL A 179 10.36 9.87 -6.76
C VAL A 179 11.37 8.93 -7.41
N ARG A 180 11.18 8.63 -8.69
CA ARG A 180 12.09 7.79 -9.49
C ARG A 180 13.03 8.66 -10.31
N LEU A 181 14.24 8.16 -10.52
CA LEU A 181 15.17 8.70 -11.52
C LEU A 181 15.05 7.83 -12.76
N GLY A 182 14.73 8.42 -13.90
CA GLY A 182 14.64 7.75 -15.18
C GLY A 182 15.51 8.42 -16.25
N PRO A 183 15.54 7.87 -17.47
CA PRO A 183 16.17 8.53 -18.61
C PRO A 183 15.51 9.90 -18.81
N GLY A 184 16.30 10.97 -18.65
CA GLY A 184 15.83 12.34 -18.87
C GLY A 184 15.39 13.11 -17.63
N GLY A 185 15.29 12.52 -16.42
CA GLY A 185 15.04 13.30 -15.20
C GLY A 185 14.32 12.57 -14.07
N TYR A 186 13.60 13.33 -13.25
CA TYR A 186 12.87 12.83 -12.10
C TYR A 186 11.37 12.72 -12.40
N GLN A 187 10.75 11.66 -11.90
CA GLN A 187 9.31 11.43 -12.02
C GLN A 187 8.74 11.14 -10.64
N LEU A 188 7.63 11.78 -10.28
CA LEU A 188 6.85 11.39 -9.12
C LEU A 188 5.75 10.43 -9.55
N VAL A 189 5.87 9.18 -9.12
CA VAL A 189 4.91 8.11 -9.39
C VAL A 189 3.93 8.03 -8.23
N LEU A 190 2.63 8.17 -8.52
CA LEU A 190 1.56 8.15 -7.52
C LEU A 190 0.23 7.67 -8.14
N SER A 191 -0.66 7.15 -7.30
CA SER A 191 -2.05 6.82 -7.66
C SER A 191 -2.95 8.05 -7.57
N GLU A 192 -4.14 7.99 -8.17
CA GLU A 192 -5.10 9.12 -8.18
C GLU A 192 -5.52 9.57 -6.77
N GLN A 193 -5.54 8.65 -5.80
CA GLN A 193 -5.91 8.90 -4.41
C GLN A 193 -4.78 9.52 -3.57
N GLN A 194 -3.59 9.69 -4.13
CA GLN A 194 -2.43 10.23 -3.44
C GLN A 194 -2.20 11.72 -3.76
N LEU A 195 -2.98 12.29 -4.67
CA LEU A 195 -2.92 13.70 -5.04
C LEU A 195 -4.34 14.29 -5.12
N ASP A 196 -4.58 15.34 -4.35
CA ASP A 196 -5.90 16.00 -4.25
C ASP A 196 -6.41 16.56 -5.58
N VAL A 197 -5.51 17.07 -6.44
CA VAL A 197 -5.86 17.59 -7.77
C VAL A 197 -6.40 16.48 -8.68
N THR A 198 -5.83 15.26 -8.63
CA THR A 198 -6.32 14.14 -9.44
C THR A 198 -7.62 13.59 -8.91
N GLU A 199 -7.76 13.48 -7.59
CA GLU A 199 -9.01 13.05 -6.95
C GLU A 199 -10.16 14.03 -7.26
N PHE A 200 -9.94 15.34 -7.13
CA PHE A 200 -10.92 16.37 -7.48
C PHE A 200 -11.35 16.27 -8.96
N ARG A 201 -10.39 16.10 -9.88
CA ARG A 201 -10.69 15.94 -11.31
C ARG A 201 -11.51 14.68 -11.58
N GLY A 202 -11.21 13.57 -10.90
CA GLY A 202 -11.96 12.32 -10.98
C GLY A 202 -13.42 12.50 -10.53
N LEU A 203 -13.64 13.10 -9.37
CA LEU A 203 -14.97 13.38 -8.82
C LEU A 203 -15.77 14.35 -9.70
N ALA A 204 -15.16 15.44 -10.17
CA ALA A 204 -15.80 16.39 -11.07
C ALA A 204 -16.14 15.78 -12.45
N GLY A 205 -15.30 14.86 -12.94
CA GLY A 205 -15.56 14.11 -14.16
C GLY A 205 -16.64 13.03 -13.99
N ALA A 206 -16.77 12.44 -12.81
CA ALA A 206 -17.87 11.54 -12.49
C ALA A 206 -19.21 12.30 -12.43
N ALA A 207 -19.25 13.46 -11.75
CA ALA A 207 -20.44 14.30 -11.67
C ALA A 207 -20.95 14.73 -13.06
N ARG A 208 -20.06 15.20 -13.95
CA ARG A 208 -20.43 15.57 -15.33
C ARG A 208 -20.98 14.42 -16.17
N ARG A 209 -20.63 13.17 -15.84
CA ARG A 209 -21.14 11.98 -16.55
C ARG A 209 -22.52 11.55 -16.03
N VAL A 210 -22.87 11.93 -14.81
CA VAL A 210 -24.20 11.71 -14.23
C VAL A 210 -25.18 12.79 -14.68
N ASP A 211 -24.70 14.02 -14.90
CA ASP A 211 -25.50 15.15 -15.41
C ASP A 211 -25.58 15.22 -16.95
N ALA A 212 -25.01 14.25 -17.67
CA ALA A 212 -25.13 14.17 -19.12
C ALA A 212 -26.50 13.52 -19.48
N PRO A 213 -27.39 14.24 -20.19
CA PRO A 213 -28.73 13.77 -20.54
C PRO A 213 -28.76 12.67 -21.60
#